data_AF-E3HXP8-F1
#
_entry.id   AF-E3HXP8-F1
#
_cell.length_a   1.000
_cell.length_b   1.000
_cell.length_c   1.000
_cell.angle_alpha   90.00
_cell.angle_beta   90.00
_cell.angle_gamma   90.00
#
_symmetry.space_group_name_H-M   'P 1'
#
loop_
_entity.id
_entity.type
_entity.pdbx_description
1 polymer ?
#
loop_
_entity_poly.entity_id
_entity_poly.type
_entity_poly.pdbx_seq_one_letter_code
_entity_poly.pdbx_strand_id
1 'polypeptide(L)' 'MAYLRLHRLTQARKMLESTQARASVTEVAGECALHHLGRFSQEYRLEFGELPSQTIERVNRAHLK' A
#
# COMPACT_ATOMS: atom_id res chain seq x y z
N MET A 1 -16.80 11.36 7.07
CA MET A 1 -16.27 10.01 7.39
C MET A 1 -15.05 9.63 6.52
N ALA A 2 -14.14 10.55 6.15
CA ALA A 2 -13.00 10.26 5.26
C ALA A 2 -11.67 10.03 6.00
N TYR A 3 -11.57 10.48 7.25
CA TYR A 3 -10.33 10.48 8.04
C TYR A 3 -9.78 9.07 8.31
N LEU A 4 -10.64 8.13 8.70
CA LEU A 4 -10.23 6.74 8.96
C LEU A 4 -9.76 6.02 7.70
N ARG A 5 -10.36 6.33 6.55
CA ARG A 5 -9.95 5.77 5.25
C ARG A 5 -8.56 6.27 4.89
N LEU A 6 -8.35 7.59 4.92
CA LEU A 6 -7.05 8.17 4.62
C LEU A 6 -5.98 7.63 5.55
N HIS A 7 -6.26 7.54 6.86
CA HIS A 7 -5.34 6.96 7.83
C HIS A 7 -4.94 5.51 7.48
N ARG A 8 -5.89 4.66 7.09
CA ARG A 8 -5.60 3.27 6.65
C ARG A 8 -4.76 3.24 5.37
N LEU A 9 -5.05 4.10 4.40
CA LEU A 9 -4.29 4.20 3.15
C LEU A 9 -2.84 4.68 3.40
N THR A 10 -2.67 5.68 4.27
CA THR A 10 -1.34 6.17 4.66
C THR A 10 -0.56 5.11 5.43
N GLN A 11 -1.21 4.36 6.32
CA GLN A 11 -0.56 3.25 7.02
C GLN A 11 -0.12 2.15 6.06
N ALA A 12 -1.00 1.76 5.13
CA ALA A 12 -0.66 0.81 4.08
C ALA A 12 0.56 1.27 3.28
N ARG A 13 0.60 2.54 2.86
CA ARG A 13 1.75 3.10 2.15
C ARG A 13 3.05 2.99 2.96
N LYS A 14 3.02 3.38 4.25
CA LYS A 14 4.19 3.28 5.13
C LYS A 14 4.71 1.85 5.23
N MET A 15 3.80 0.87 5.34
CA MET A 15 4.17 -0.54 5.39
C MET A 15 4.78 -1.04 4.08
N LEU A 16 4.22 -0.63 2.94
CA LEU A 16 4.76 -0.96 1.61
C LEU A 16 6.15 -0.34 1.41
N GLU A 17 6.38 0.87 1.93
CA GLU A 17 7.66 1.57 1.88
C GLU A 17 8.70 1.00 2.86
N SER A 18 8.26 0.52 4.02
CA SER A 18 9.14 -0.05 5.04
C SER A 18 9.46 -1.52 4.83
N THR A 19 8.64 -2.25 4.07
CA THR A 19 8.86 -3.68 3.93
C THR A 19 10.00 -3.97 2.96
N GLN A 20 11.03 -4.62 3.49
CA GLN A 20 12.07 -5.27 2.71
C GLN A 20 11.46 -6.41 1.89
N ALA A 21 11.39 -6.26 0.57
CA ALA A 21 11.26 -7.28 -0.49
C ALA A 21 10.18 -8.39 -0.41
N ARG A 22 9.52 -8.63 0.73
CA ARG A 22 8.71 -9.82 0.98
C ARG A 22 7.24 -9.56 1.30
N ALA A 23 6.84 -8.34 1.68
CA ALA A 23 5.40 -8.08 1.85
C ALA A 23 4.71 -8.00 0.50
N SER A 24 3.63 -8.75 0.40
CA SER A 24 2.65 -8.65 -0.66
C SER A 24 1.63 -7.55 -0.36
N VAL A 25 1.01 -7.02 -1.42
CA VAL A 25 -0.14 -6.10 -1.31
C VAL A 25 -1.27 -6.70 -0.46
N THR A 26 -1.43 -8.03 -0.51
CA THR A 26 -2.46 -8.77 0.23
C THR A 26 -2.21 -8.78 1.74
N GLU A 27 -0.97 -8.98 2.17
CA GLU A 27 -0.60 -8.96 3.60
C GLU A 27 -0.82 -7.56 4.19
N VAL A 28 -0.34 -6.52 3.50
CA VAL A 28 -0.52 -5.13 3.93
C VAL A 28 -2.00 -4.76 4.01
N ALA A 29 -2.81 -5.20 3.03
CA ALA A 29 -4.25 -4.97 3.07
C ALA A 29 -4.92 -5.69 4.25
N GLY A 30 -4.49 -6.91 4.59
CA GLY A 30 -4.94 -7.64 5.77
C GLY A 30 -4.65 -6.88 7.06
N GLU A 31 -3.43 -6.41 7.24
CA GLU A 31 -3.02 -5.64 8.44
C GLU A 31 -3.71 -4.28 8.56
N CYS A 32 -4.06 -3.64 7.44
CA CYS A 32 -4.76 -2.37 7.42
C CYS A 32 -6.30 -2.49 7.47
N ALA A 33 -6.85 -3.70 7.68
CA ALA A 33 -8.30 -3.99 7.65
C ALA A 33 -8.97 -3.56 6.33
N LEU A 34 -8.28 -3.80 5.20
CA LEU A 34 -8.70 -3.50 3.84
C LEU A 34 -9.10 -4.79 3.12
N HIS A 35 -10.33 -5.24 3.36
CA HIS A 35 -10.81 -6.55 2.88
C HIS A 35 -11.09 -6.61 1.36
N HIS A 36 -11.18 -5.48 0.68
CA HIS A 36 -11.48 -5.41 -0.75
C HIS A 36 -10.26 -4.93 -1.55
N LEU A 37 -9.39 -5.86 -1.96
CA LEU A 37 -8.11 -5.53 -2.62
C LEU A 37 -8.26 -4.66 -3.88
N GLY A 38 -9.28 -4.90 -4.71
CA GLY A 38 -9.55 -4.08 -5.89
C GLY A 38 -9.98 -2.66 -5.55
N ARG A 39 -10.86 -2.51 -4.55
CA ARG A 39 -11.31 -1.19 -4.07
C ARG A 39 -10.17 -0.44 -3.40
N PHE A 40 -9.41 -1.12 -2.55
CA PHE A 40 -8.20 -0.60 -1.95
C PHE A 40 -7.22 -0.08 -3.01
N SER A 41 -6.92 -0.87 -4.05
CA SER A 41 -5.98 -0.47 -5.09
C SER A 41 -6.45 0.76 -5.87
N GLN A 42 -7.74 0.84 -6.20
CA GLN A 42 -8.33 2.04 -6.83
C GLN A 42 -8.24 3.25 -5.91
N GLU A 43 -8.64 3.09 -4.66
CA GLU A 43 -8.64 4.13 -3.65
C GLU A 43 -7.24 4.65 -3.34
N TYR A 44 -6.26 3.75 -3.26
CA TYR A 44 -4.85 4.05 -3.07
C TYR A 44 -4.29 4.82 -4.25
N ARG A 45 -4.61 4.42 -5.49
CA ARG A 45 -4.22 5.15 -6.70
C ARG A 45 -4.84 6.54 -6.77
N LEU A 46 -6.11 6.69 -6.38
CA LEU A 46 -6.76 8.00 -6.33
C LEU A 46 -6.08 8.93 -5.32
N GLU A 47 -5.60 8.40 -4.20
CA GLU A 47 -4.98 9.18 -3.13
C GLU A 47 -3.50 9.51 -3.40
N PHE A 48 -2.74 8.56 -3.96
CA PHE A 48 -1.27 8.64 -4.06
C PHE A 48 -0.73 8.68 -5.49
N GLY A 49 -1.59 8.51 -6.50
CA GLY A 49 -1.20 8.54 -7.91
C GLY A 49 -0.52 7.26 -8.42
N GLU A 50 -0.33 6.25 -7.57
CA GLU A 50 0.30 4.97 -7.92
C GLU A 50 -0.44 3.79 -7.32
N LEU A 51 -0.21 2.58 -7.80
CA LEU A 51 -0.76 1.35 -7.23
C LEU A 51 0.10 0.86 -6.05
N PRO A 52 -0.47 0.12 -5.08
CA PRO A 52 0.29 -0.50 -4.00
C PRO A 52 1.46 -1.38 -4.49
N SER A 53 1.25 -2.11 -5.60
CA SER A 53 2.28 -2.92 -6.24
C SER A 53 3.43 -2.08 -6.79
N GLN A 54 3.14 -0.91 -7.36
CA GLN A 54 4.14 0.02 -7.86
C GLN A 54 5.00 0.59 -6.72
N THR A 55 4.39 0.84 -5.56
CA THR A 55 5.13 1.23 -4.35
C THR A 55 6.14 0.14 -3.94
N ILE A 56 5.71 -1.13 -3.90
CA ILE A 56 6.61 -2.27 -3.59
C ILE A 56 7.72 -2.39 -4.65
N GLU A 57 7.39 -2.34 -5.94
CA GLU A 57 8.36 -2.42 -7.03
C GLU A 57 9.42 -1.30 -6.94
N ARG A 58 8.99 -0.07 -6.62
CA ARG A 58 9.89 1.06 -6.41
C ARG A 58 10.83 0.81 -5.23
N VAL A 59 10.31 0.34 -4.11
CA VAL A 59 11.08 0.06 -2.89
C VAL A 59 12.08 -1.07 -3.12
N ASN A 60 11.65 -2.13 -3.80
CA ASN A 60 12.52 -3.26 -4.16
C ASN A 60 13.64 -2.80 -5.08
N ARG A 61 13.34 -1.96 -6.08
CA ARG A 61 14.35 -1.39 -6.98
C ARG A 61 15.34 -0.48 -6.25
N ALA A 62 14.89 0.24 -5.21
CA ALA A 62 15.76 1.08 -4.41
C ALA A 62 16.72 0.26 -3.52
N HIS A 63 16.30 -0.91 -3.03
CA HIS A 63 17.13 -1.81 -2.22
C HIS A 63 18.16 -2.62 -3.02
N LEU A 64 18.00 -2.71 -4.35
CA LEU A 64 18.94 -3.39 -5.24
C LEU A 64 20.14 -2.52 -5.66
N LYS A 65 20.21 -1.27 -5.18
CA LYS A 65 21.32 -0.34 -5.39
C LYS A 65 22.13 -0.18 -4.11
#